data_AF-A0A448WDQ6-F1
#
_entry.id   AF-A0A448WDQ6-F1
#
_cell.length_a   1.000
_cell.length_b   1.000
_cell.length_c   1.000
_cell.angle_alpha   90.00
_cell.angle_beta   90.00
_cell.angle_gamma   90.00
#
_symmetry.space_group_name_H-M   'P 1'
#
loop_
_entity.id
_entity.type
_entity.pdbx_description
1 polymer ?
#
loop_
_entity_poly.entity_id
_entity_poly.type
_entity_poly.pdbx_seq_one_letter_code
_entity_poly.pdbx_strand_id
1 'polypeptide(L)'
;MTPEVSASSGEGICPSQSTSKFRRLMPINDANLVDLTWAILGQTGSPGCIRPTRLPSSLRHPSSEWQGPSGLTDRLNSLCRTMRQRGASYLLVHALDEIAWLLGLRGGDLEHCPVFTAYLAVSATGQLDWFLPEATLRVSPAGGEEAVGAVRAALTANDPPGKVRQF
;
A
#
# COMPACT_ATOMS: atom_id res chain seq x y z
N MET A 1 -24.53 71.11 -0.88
CA MET A 1 -25.93 70.87 -0.49
C MET A 1 -26.56 69.97 -1.55
N THR A 2 -26.49 68.66 -1.34
CA THR A 2 -27.21 67.66 -2.16
C THR A 2 -28.43 67.22 -1.37
N PRO A 3 -29.64 67.24 -1.94
CA PRO A 3 -30.82 66.73 -1.26
C PRO A 3 -30.92 65.21 -1.42
N GLU A 4 -31.29 64.54 -0.32
CA GLU A 4 -31.82 63.18 -0.31
C GLU A 4 -33.09 63.05 -1.17
N VAL A 5 -33.23 61.93 -1.87
CA VAL A 5 -34.54 61.40 -2.28
C VAL A 5 -34.56 59.90 -1.97
N SER A 6 -35.58 59.53 -1.22
CA SER A 6 -35.83 58.22 -0.62
C SER A 6 -36.10 57.11 -1.65
N ALA A 7 -35.66 55.90 -1.34
CA ALA A 7 -35.90 54.71 -2.14
C ALA A 7 -37.35 54.21 -1.98
N SER A 8 -38.10 54.17 -3.08
CA SER A 8 -39.39 53.47 -3.15
C SER A 8 -39.16 51.97 -3.40
N SER A 9 -39.81 51.13 -2.59
CA SER A 9 -39.78 49.67 -2.60
C SER A 9 -39.90 49.05 -3.99
N GLY A 10 -38.85 48.37 -4.44
CA GLY A 10 -38.92 47.40 -5.53
C GLY A 10 -39.11 46.00 -4.96
N GLU A 11 -40.23 45.35 -5.29
CA GLU A 11 -40.49 43.96 -4.95
C GLU A 11 -39.39 43.07 -5.54
N GLY A 12 -38.69 42.37 -4.65
CA GLY A 12 -37.61 41.45 -5.00
C GLY A 12 -38.13 40.27 -5.81
N ILE A 13 -37.49 40.04 -6.95
CA ILE A 13 -37.66 38.86 -7.80
C ILE A 13 -37.38 37.60 -6.95
N CYS A 14 -38.41 36.75 -6.85
CA CYS A 14 -38.47 35.38 -6.32
C CYS A 14 -37.26 34.79 -5.56
N PRO A 15 -37.45 34.23 -4.34
CA PRO A 15 -36.44 33.42 -3.69
C PRO A 15 -36.47 32.00 -4.29
N SER A 16 -35.80 31.78 -5.42
CA SER A 16 -35.47 30.41 -5.82
C SER A 16 -34.41 29.90 -4.85
N GLN A 17 -34.86 29.16 -3.83
CA GLN A 17 -34.02 28.42 -2.91
C GLN A 17 -32.95 27.66 -3.71
N SER A 18 -31.68 28.04 -3.55
CA SER A 18 -30.55 27.25 -3.99
C SER A 18 -30.51 25.99 -3.12
N THR A 19 -31.23 24.94 -3.54
CA THR A 19 -31.16 23.64 -2.88
C THR A 19 -29.79 23.05 -3.20
N SER A 20 -28.80 23.38 -2.39
CA SER A 20 -27.50 22.72 -2.41
C SER A 20 -27.72 21.22 -2.21
N LYS A 21 -27.60 20.43 -3.29
CA LYS A 21 -27.71 18.97 -3.22
C LYS A 21 -26.54 18.44 -2.40
N PHE A 22 -26.82 18.05 -1.16
CA PHE A 22 -25.84 17.40 -0.31
C PHE A 22 -25.39 16.07 -0.96
N ARG A 23 -24.09 15.92 -1.21
CA ARG A 23 -23.51 14.67 -1.73
C ARG A 23 -22.78 13.97 -0.60
N ARG A 24 -22.93 12.64 -0.52
CA ARG A 24 -22.29 11.79 0.47
C ARG A 24 -21.34 10.83 -0.22
N LEU A 25 -20.09 10.75 0.25
CA LEU A 25 -19.16 9.71 -0.16
C LEU A 25 -19.54 8.41 0.55
N MET A 26 -19.79 7.37 -0.23
CA MET A 26 -20.11 6.04 0.28
C MET A 26 -18.97 5.11 -0.10
N PRO A 27 -18.29 4.47 0.88
CA PRO A 27 -17.32 3.45 0.57
C PRO A 27 -18.05 2.23 0.02
N ILE A 28 -17.56 1.71 -1.11
CA ILE A 28 -18.04 0.46 -1.71
C ILE A 28 -16.98 -0.58 -1.40
N ASN A 29 -17.25 -1.43 -0.42
CA ASN A 29 -16.25 -2.32 0.18
C ASN A 29 -16.20 -3.71 -0.47
N ASP A 30 -17.26 -4.13 -1.15
CA ASP A 30 -17.40 -5.51 -1.62
C ASP A 30 -16.50 -5.79 -2.83
N ALA A 31 -16.42 -4.86 -3.78
CA ALA A 31 -15.60 -4.99 -4.98
C ALA A 31 -15.35 -3.64 -5.66
N ASN A 32 -14.26 -3.58 -6.43
CA ASN A 32 -14.06 -2.50 -7.39
C ASN A 32 -15.03 -2.67 -8.57
N LEU A 33 -15.84 -1.64 -8.84
CA LEU A 33 -16.85 -1.66 -9.91
C LEU A 33 -16.23 -1.85 -11.32
N VAL A 34 -14.99 -1.39 -11.52
CA VAL A 34 -14.26 -1.59 -12.77
C VAL A 34 -13.88 -3.06 -12.95
N ASP A 35 -13.44 -3.72 -11.88
CA ASP A 35 -13.12 -5.15 -11.92
C ASP A 35 -14.36 -6.01 -12.26
N LEU A 36 -15.54 -5.64 -11.75
CA LEU A 36 -16.81 -6.27 -12.12
C LEU A 36 -17.12 -6.08 -13.61
N THR A 37 -16.89 -4.87 -14.12
CA THR A 37 -17.10 -4.55 -15.53
C THR A 37 -16.14 -5.35 -16.42
N TRP A 38 -14.86 -5.45 -16.04
CA TRP A 38 -13.90 -6.30 -16.74
C TRP A 38 -14.27 -7.78 -16.72
N ALA A 39 -14.84 -8.29 -15.62
CA ALA A 39 -15.30 -9.68 -15.55
C ALA A 39 -16.46 -9.97 -16.51
N ILE A 40 -17.37 -9.02 -16.71
CA ILE A 40 -18.46 -9.13 -17.68
C ILE A 40 -17.92 -9.01 -19.11
N LEU A 41 -17.11 -7.98 -19.38
CA LEU A 41 -16.59 -7.72 -20.71
C LEU A 41 -15.63 -8.81 -21.19
N GLY A 42 -14.86 -9.43 -20.30
CA GLY A 42 -13.97 -10.55 -20.62
C GLY A 42 -14.70 -11.76 -21.20
N GLN A 43 -16.00 -11.94 -20.92
CA GLN A 43 -16.82 -13.01 -21.49
C GLN A 43 -17.16 -12.79 -22.96
N THR A 44 -17.06 -11.55 -23.46
CA THR A 44 -17.42 -11.21 -24.84
C THR A 44 -16.32 -11.56 -25.84
N GLY A 45 -15.12 -11.91 -25.38
CA GLY A 45 -13.97 -12.23 -26.24
C GLY A 45 -13.41 -11.06 -27.04
N SER A 46 -13.89 -9.83 -26.80
CA SER A 46 -13.41 -8.63 -27.49
C SER A 46 -11.99 -8.26 -27.03
N PRO A 47 -11.10 -7.87 -27.95
CA PRO A 47 -9.75 -7.45 -27.60
C PRO A 47 -9.79 -6.20 -26.70
N GLY A 48 -8.96 -6.18 -25.64
CA GLY A 48 -8.93 -5.08 -24.67
C GLY A 48 -9.98 -5.18 -23.55
N CYS A 49 -10.87 -6.17 -23.59
CA CYS A 49 -11.88 -6.40 -22.55
C CYS A 49 -11.41 -7.35 -21.43
N ILE A 50 -10.18 -7.87 -21.51
CA ILE A 50 -9.60 -8.78 -20.53
C ILE A 50 -8.69 -7.99 -19.59
N ARG A 51 -8.93 -8.13 -18.29
CA ARG A 51 -8.05 -7.59 -17.25
C ARG A 51 -6.68 -8.27 -17.34
N PRO A 52 -5.58 -7.52 -17.48
CA PRO A 52 -4.24 -8.10 -17.48
C PRO A 52 -3.97 -8.84 -16.17
N THR A 53 -3.47 -10.07 -16.24
CA THR A 53 -3.06 -10.83 -15.05
C THR A 53 -1.76 -10.25 -14.52
N ARG A 54 -1.74 -9.88 -13.24
CA ARG A 54 -0.50 -9.57 -12.55
C ARG A 54 0.27 -10.88 -12.35
N LEU A 55 1.42 -11.02 -13.01
CA LEU A 55 2.29 -12.15 -12.79
C LEU A 55 3.17 -11.88 -11.55
N PRO A 56 3.24 -12.82 -10.59
CA PRO A 56 4.17 -12.70 -9.48
C PRO A 56 5.60 -12.82 -9.97
N SER A 57 6.49 -11.99 -9.44
CA SER A 57 7.92 -12.05 -9.73
C SER A 57 8.71 -12.77 -8.65
N SER A 58 9.82 -13.40 -9.01
CA SER A 58 10.75 -13.99 -8.04
C SER A 58 11.42 -12.90 -7.20
N LEU A 59 11.50 -13.12 -5.89
CA LEU A 59 12.25 -12.25 -4.99
C LEU A 59 13.75 -12.47 -5.16
N ARG A 60 14.50 -11.37 -5.15
CA ARG A 60 15.96 -11.34 -5.23
C ARG A 60 16.53 -10.64 -3.99
N HIS A 61 17.59 -11.21 -3.42
CA HIS A 61 18.39 -10.58 -2.40
C HIS A 61 19.69 -10.06 -3.04
N PRO A 62 19.88 -8.73 -3.16
CA PRO A 62 21.13 -8.17 -3.68
C PRO A 62 22.32 -8.54 -2.80
N SER A 63 23.54 -8.58 -3.34
CA SER A 63 24.74 -8.73 -2.50
C SER A 63 24.83 -7.59 -1.47
N SER A 64 25.39 -7.89 -0.30
CA SER A 64 25.46 -6.98 0.84
C SER A 64 26.13 -5.64 0.52
N GLU A 65 27.07 -5.64 -0.42
CA GLU A 65 27.77 -4.44 -0.92
C GLU A 65 26.81 -3.38 -1.51
N TRP A 66 25.66 -3.78 -2.07
CA TRP A 66 24.67 -2.85 -2.65
C TRP A 66 23.55 -2.46 -1.69
N GLN A 67 23.48 -3.09 -0.51
CA GLN A 67 22.43 -2.81 0.48
C GLN A 67 22.81 -1.68 1.44
N GLY A 68 24.05 -1.18 1.33
CA GLY A 68 24.60 -0.19 2.21
C GLY A 68 25.10 -0.78 3.54
N PRO A 69 25.58 0.08 4.46
CA PRO A 69 26.30 -0.34 5.65
C PRO A 69 25.44 -0.94 6.76
N SER A 70 24.11 -0.77 6.70
CA SER A 70 23.18 -1.24 7.74
C SER A 70 22.47 -2.50 7.30
N GLY A 71 22.56 -3.56 8.12
CA GLY A 71 21.83 -4.80 7.89
C GLY A 71 20.33 -4.65 8.13
N LEU A 72 19.56 -5.68 7.76
CA LEU A 72 18.12 -5.77 8.03
C LEU A 72 17.79 -5.47 9.51
N THR A 73 18.51 -6.12 10.42
CA THR A 73 18.32 -5.97 11.87
C THR A 73 18.60 -4.55 12.34
N ASP A 74 19.61 -3.87 11.79
CA ASP A 74 19.93 -2.49 12.16
C ASP A 74 18.84 -1.51 11.71
N ARG A 75 18.34 -1.69 10.48
CA ARG A 75 17.23 -0.89 9.94
C ARG A 75 15.97 -1.07 10.80
N LEU A 76 15.62 -2.31 11.15
CA LEU A 76 14.48 -2.61 12.03
C LEU A 76 14.64 -2.04 13.44
N ASN A 77 15.83 -2.14 14.03
CA ASN A 77 16.12 -1.58 15.36
C ASN A 77 16.03 -0.05 15.36
N SER A 78 16.51 0.60 14.29
CA SER A 78 16.37 2.04 14.10
C SER A 78 14.90 2.46 14.00
N LEU A 79 14.12 1.72 13.21
CA LEU A 79 12.69 1.93 13.04
C LEU A 79 11.95 1.79 14.38
N CYS A 80 12.17 0.69 15.10
CA CYS A 80 11.53 0.44 16.40
C CYS A 80 11.88 1.52 17.44
N ARG A 81 13.13 1.98 17.48
CA ARG A 81 13.53 3.11 18.35
C ARG A 81 12.74 4.37 18.02
N THR A 82 12.61 4.70 16.74
CA THR A 82 11.87 5.87 16.28
C THR A 82 10.37 5.75 16.60
N MET A 83 9.79 4.56 16.44
CA MET A 83 8.39 4.30 16.81
C MET A 83 8.14 4.52 18.30
N ARG A 84 9.02 4.02 19.17
CA ARG A 84 8.93 4.21 20.64
C ARG A 84 9.03 5.67 21.02
N GLN A 85 9.94 6.42 20.41
CA GLN A 85 10.08 7.87 20.64
C GLN A 85 8.82 8.65 20.25
N ARG A 86 8.09 8.17 19.23
CA ARG A 86 6.84 8.77 18.76
C ARG A 86 5.58 8.20 19.43
N GLY A 87 5.72 7.27 20.38
CA GLY A 87 4.60 6.62 21.06
C GLY A 87 3.74 5.71 20.17
N ALA A 88 4.26 5.26 19.02
CA ALA A 88 3.54 4.38 18.11
C ALA A 88 3.73 2.91 18.51
N SER A 89 2.64 2.16 18.66
CA SER A 89 2.69 0.71 18.95
C SER A 89 2.89 -0.14 17.70
N TYR A 90 2.29 0.26 16.58
CA TYR A 90 2.36 -0.43 15.30
C TYR A 90 2.55 0.56 14.14
N LEU A 91 3.21 0.10 13.10
CA LEU A 91 3.39 0.81 11.84
C LEU A 91 2.99 -0.13 10.69
N LEU A 92 2.05 0.31 9.87
CA LEU A 92 1.72 -0.34 8.60
C LEU A 92 2.49 0.34 7.48
N VAL A 93 3.45 -0.38 6.89
CA VAL A 93 4.18 0.05 5.70
C VAL A 93 3.47 -0.49 4.48
N HIS A 94 3.07 0.40 3.59
CA HIS A 94 2.37 0.08 2.34
C HIS A 94 3.14 0.56 1.10
N ALA A 95 4.15 1.40 1.26
CA ALA A 95 5.02 1.84 0.18
C ALA A 95 5.97 0.68 -0.19
N LEU A 96 5.86 0.20 -1.43
CA LEU A 96 6.54 -1.04 -1.87
C LEU A 96 8.07 -0.89 -1.88
N ASP A 97 8.55 0.30 -2.19
CA ASP A 97 9.96 0.67 -2.16
C ASP A 97 10.51 0.71 -0.71
N GLU A 98 9.73 1.22 0.25
CA GLU A 98 10.09 1.17 1.66
C GLU A 98 10.18 -0.27 2.18
N ILE A 99 9.22 -1.12 1.80
CA ILE A 99 9.24 -2.55 2.16
C ILE A 99 10.47 -3.24 1.55
N ALA A 100 10.74 -3.00 0.26
CA ALA A 100 11.89 -3.54 -0.44
C ALA A 100 13.22 -3.09 0.20
N TRP A 101 13.33 -1.82 0.58
CA TRP A 101 14.50 -1.28 1.25
C TRP A 101 14.69 -1.86 2.64
N LEU A 102 13.63 -1.87 3.46
CA LEU A 102 13.70 -2.34 4.84
C LEU A 102 14.13 -3.80 4.89
N LEU A 103 13.47 -4.65 4.11
CA LEU A 103 13.73 -6.09 4.03
C LEU A 103 15.02 -6.45 3.29
N GLY A 104 15.62 -5.51 2.53
CA GLY A 104 16.77 -5.82 1.68
C GLY A 104 16.41 -6.70 0.48
N LEU A 105 15.15 -6.70 0.06
CA LEU A 105 14.62 -7.55 -1.00
C LEU A 105 14.26 -6.74 -2.23
N ARG A 106 14.30 -7.35 -3.41
CA ARG A 106 13.86 -6.77 -4.68
C ARG A 106 12.94 -7.72 -5.42
N GLY A 107 12.02 -7.14 -6.19
CA GLY A 107 11.08 -7.87 -7.03
C GLY A 107 11.10 -7.40 -8.48
N GLY A 108 10.05 -7.74 -9.20
CA GLY A 108 9.77 -7.32 -10.56
C GLY A 108 8.28 -7.37 -10.87
N ASP A 109 7.42 -7.09 -9.88
CA ASP A 109 5.96 -7.08 -10.07
C ASP A 109 5.50 -5.88 -10.91
N LEU A 110 6.33 -4.84 -10.98
CA LEU A 110 6.14 -3.65 -11.79
C LEU A 110 7.30 -3.50 -12.76
N GLU A 111 6.98 -3.23 -14.03
CA GLU A 111 8.00 -2.95 -15.04
C GLU A 111 8.83 -1.72 -14.62
N HIS A 112 10.14 -1.81 -14.80
CA HIS A 112 11.11 -0.75 -14.46
C HIS A 112 11.21 -0.35 -12.98
N CYS A 113 10.42 -0.96 -12.09
CA CYS A 113 10.49 -0.73 -10.65
C CYS A 113 10.82 -2.05 -9.94
N PRO A 114 12.02 -2.20 -9.33
CA PRO A 114 12.46 -3.46 -8.73
C PRO A 114 11.80 -3.74 -7.37
N VAL A 115 10.48 -3.62 -7.30
CA VAL A 115 9.64 -3.78 -6.12
C VAL A 115 8.71 -4.98 -6.29
N PHE A 116 8.10 -5.42 -5.19
CA PHE A 116 7.14 -6.51 -5.14
C PHE A 116 5.94 -6.09 -4.31
N THR A 117 4.77 -6.66 -4.63
CA THR A 117 3.52 -6.39 -3.94
C THR A 117 3.58 -7.02 -2.55
N ALA A 118 3.53 -6.20 -1.51
CA ALA A 118 3.52 -6.65 -0.13
C ALA A 118 2.93 -5.59 0.79
N TYR A 119 2.55 -6.03 1.99
CA TYR A 119 2.31 -5.15 3.13
C TYR A 119 3.14 -5.61 4.31
N LEU A 120 3.54 -4.67 5.15
CA LEU A 120 4.35 -4.97 6.31
C LEU A 120 3.77 -4.29 7.55
N ALA A 121 3.43 -5.06 8.57
CA ALA A 121 3.09 -4.51 9.87
C ALA A 121 4.27 -4.72 10.82
N VAL A 122 4.79 -3.64 11.39
CA VAL A 122 5.90 -3.66 12.34
C VAL A 122 5.37 -3.20 13.70
N SER A 123 5.64 -3.96 14.75
CA SER A 123 5.39 -3.58 16.14
C SER A 123 6.59 -2.83 16.71
N ALA A 124 6.35 -1.90 17.63
CA ALA A 124 7.40 -1.25 18.41
C ALA A 124 8.21 -2.23 19.27
N THR A 125 7.72 -3.45 19.51
CA THR A 125 8.45 -4.52 20.19
C THR A 125 9.45 -5.24 19.28
N GLY A 126 9.38 -5.05 17.96
CA GLY A 126 10.20 -5.74 16.97
C GLY A 126 9.46 -6.85 16.21
N GLN A 127 8.25 -7.23 16.63
CA GLN A 127 7.43 -8.18 15.87
C GLN A 127 7.14 -7.63 14.46
N LEU A 128 7.31 -8.46 13.43
CA LEU A 128 7.10 -8.08 12.03
C LEU A 128 6.14 -9.09 11.38
N ASP A 129 5.01 -8.61 10.88
CA ASP A 129 4.04 -9.40 10.13
C ASP A 129 4.12 -9.00 8.66
N TRP A 130 4.64 -9.89 7.81
CA TRP A 130 4.84 -9.63 6.40
C TRP A 130 3.78 -10.34 5.57
N PHE A 131 2.98 -9.57 4.84
CA PHE A 131 1.91 -10.03 3.97
C PHE A 131 2.38 -10.02 2.52
N LEU A 132 2.27 -11.17 1.85
CA LEU A 132 2.71 -11.35 0.47
C LEU A 132 1.81 -12.32 -0.29
N PRO A 133 1.64 -12.15 -1.61
CA PRO A 133 0.89 -13.10 -2.43
C PRO A 133 1.54 -14.48 -2.40
N GLU A 134 0.75 -15.53 -2.23
CA GLU A 134 1.27 -16.90 -2.19
C GLU A 134 2.09 -17.26 -3.45
N ALA A 135 1.65 -16.75 -4.59
CA ALA A 135 2.29 -17.02 -5.87
C ALA A 135 3.72 -16.47 -5.95
N THR A 136 4.05 -15.40 -5.22
CA THR A 136 5.42 -14.85 -5.12
C THR A 136 6.38 -15.81 -4.41
N LEU A 137 5.92 -16.55 -3.39
CA LEU A 137 6.77 -17.56 -2.73
C LEU A 137 7.07 -18.74 -3.65
N ARG A 138 6.08 -19.17 -4.44
CA ARG A 138 6.21 -20.36 -5.31
C ARG A 138 7.15 -20.12 -6.50
N VAL A 139 7.27 -18.87 -6.95
CA VAL A 139 8.05 -18.50 -8.14
C VAL A 139 9.51 -18.16 -7.79
N SER A 140 9.87 -18.07 -6.51
CA SER A 140 11.25 -17.82 -6.12
C SER A 140 12.12 -19.07 -6.32
N PRO A 141 13.18 -19.03 -7.16
CA PRO A 141 14.19 -20.09 -7.22
C PRO A 141 15.00 -20.13 -5.90
N ALA A 142 15.98 -21.04 -5.77
CA ALA A 142 16.77 -21.24 -4.55
C ALA A 142 17.28 -19.95 -3.86
N GLY A 143 17.68 -18.93 -4.61
CA GLY A 143 18.13 -17.64 -4.05
C GLY A 143 17.01 -16.77 -3.46
N GLY A 144 15.75 -17.01 -3.84
CA GLY A 144 14.59 -16.37 -3.24
C GLY A 144 14.10 -17.06 -1.97
N GLU A 145 14.26 -18.39 -1.87
CA GLU A 145 14.05 -19.09 -0.59
C GLU A 145 15.08 -18.67 0.45
N GLU A 146 16.34 -18.46 0.06
CA GLU A 146 17.36 -17.88 0.94
C GLU A 146 16.97 -16.47 1.40
N ALA A 147 16.50 -15.64 0.47
CA ALA A 147 16.07 -14.27 0.75
C ALA A 147 14.88 -14.21 1.73
N VAL A 148 13.86 -15.04 1.49
CA VAL A 148 12.73 -15.21 2.41
C VAL A 148 13.19 -15.87 3.71
N GLY A 149 14.17 -16.77 3.65
CA GLY A 149 14.79 -17.44 4.79
C GLY A 149 15.50 -16.48 5.73
N ALA A 150 16.26 -15.51 5.20
CA ALA A 150 16.92 -14.47 5.98
C ALA A 150 15.90 -13.57 6.69
N VAL A 151 14.82 -13.19 6.00
CA VAL A 151 13.71 -12.44 6.62
C VAL A 151 13.01 -13.31 7.66
N ARG A 152 12.74 -14.60 7.38
CA ARG A 152 12.16 -15.54 8.35
C ARG A 152 13.05 -15.75 9.58
N ALA A 153 14.37 -15.80 9.41
CA ALA A 153 15.30 -15.87 10.53
C ALA A 153 15.19 -14.62 11.40
N ALA A 154 15.15 -13.43 10.78
CA ALA A 154 14.92 -12.18 11.49
C ALA A 154 13.54 -12.14 12.18
N LEU A 155 12.50 -12.70 11.55
CA LEU A 155 11.17 -12.85 12.13
C LEU A 155 11.16 -13.70 13.40
N THR A 156 11.87 -14.83 13.37
CA THR A 156 11.97 -15.76 14.50
C THR A 156 12.91 -15.28 15.61
N ALA A 157 13.88 -14.42 15.28
CA ALA A 157 14.82 -13.86 16.25
C ALA A 157 14.19 -12.78 17.13
N ASN A 158 13.06 -12.21 16.71
CA ASN A 158 12.34 -11.21 17.50
C ASN A 158 11.46 -11.87 18.58
N ASP A 159 11.35 -11.21 19.73
CA ASP A 159 10.45 -11.63 20.82
C ASP A 159 9.40 -10.52 21.08
N PRO A 160 8.10 -10.75 20.77
CA PRO A 160 7.52 -11.98 20.21
C PRO A 160 7.83 -12.17 18.72
N PRO A 161 7.82 -13.43 18.22
CA PRO A 161 8.18 -13.75 16.85
C PRO A 161 7.16 -13.19 15.86
N GLY A 162 7.67 -12.61 14.78
CA GLY A 162 6.85 -12.17 13.66
C GLY A 162 6.44 -13.33 12.73
N LYS A 163 5.53 -13.08 11.79
CA LYS A 163 4.98 -14.12 10.89
C LYS A 163 4.91 -13.66 9.45
N VAL A 164 5.16 -14.60 8.53
CA VAL A 164 4.80 -14.42 7.12
C VAL A 164 3.35 -14.85 6.94
N ARG A 165 2.55 -13.98 6.33
CA ARG A 165 1.11 -14.18 6.08
C ARG A 165 0.82 -14.05 4.60
N GLN A 166 -0.19 -14.78 4.15
CA GLN A 166 -0.65 -14.78 2.77
C GLN A 166 -2.00 -14.07 2.70
N PHE A 167 -2.29 -13.49 1.53
CA PHE A 167 -3.59 -12.94 1.17
C PHE A 167 -3.90 -13.26 -0.30
#